data_AF-A0A960LX24-F1
#
_entry.id   AF-A0A960LX24-F1
#
_cell.length_a   1.000
_cell.length_b   1.000
_cell.length_c   1.000
_cell.angle_alpha   90.00
_cell.angle_beta   90.00
_cell.angle_gamma   90.00
#
_symmetry.space_group_name_H-M   'P 1'
#
loop_
_entity.id
_entity.type
_entity.pdbx_description
1 polymer ?
#
loop_
_entity_poly.entity_id
_entity_poly.type
_entity_poly.pdbx_seq_one_letter_code
_entity_poly.pdbx_strand_id
1 'polypeptide(L)'
;MAKRDRGDGISLDSFLDILTCLQGVLMLIIITTGIDAAQTKVLVKTPLNLSGNFRPIYVECRNQQLFNVKPQAIRDAVMLKQREIAESAAGGGAAGLLKSISETDVVVDDYVVDLRYLMVNQLAVRPREDAVGYSIGDPAAENPNTWFGGIIDKMDKENEKIHFFVRDDSFEAFKRARIKAWTDQVKVSYELIAKDAPIRLEIQ
;
A
#
# COMPACT_ATOMS: atom_id res chain seq x y z
N MET A 1 -57.30 30.67 53.09
CA MET A 1 -55.89 31.05 53.02
C MET A 1 -55.14 29.84 52.50
N ALA A 2 -54.60 29.92 51.29
CA ALA A 2 -53.97 28.80 50.59
C ALA A 2 -52.47 28.75 50.91
N LYS A 3 -51.92 27.61 51.31
CA LYS A 3 -50.53 27.22 51.02
C LYS A 3 -50.18 25.78 51.43
N ARG A 4 -49.59 25.06 50.45
CA ARG A 4 -48.67 23.89 50.54
C ARG A 4 -49.27 22.59 51.11
N ASP A 5 -48.95 21.40 50.59
CA ASP A 5 -47.77 20.91 49.87
C ASP A 5 -48.14 20.08 48.64
N ARG A 6 -47.36 20.21 47.55
CA ARG A 6 -47.39 19.26 46.43
C ARG A 6 -45.98 18.71 46.23
N GLY A 7 -45.80 17.49 46.74
CA GLY A 7 -45.08 16.38 46.11
C GLY A 7 -43.63 16.61 45.71
N ASP A 8 -42.72 16.33 46.64
CA ASP A 8 -41.30 16.07 46.37
C ASP A 8 -41.12 14.60 45.90
N GLY A 9 -41.79 14.23 44.81
CA GLY A 9 -41.74 12.90 44.22
C GLY A 9 -41.05 12.94 42.87
N ILE A 10 -39.90 12.29 42.74
CA ILE A 10 -39.17 12.15 41.48
C ILE A 10 -40.11 11.54 40.43
N SER A 11 -40.33 12.24 39.31
CA SER A 11 -41.19 11.76 38.23
C SER A 11 -40.52 10.62 37.47
N LEU A 12 -40.90 9.39 37.81
CA LEU A 12 -40.37 8.17 37.19
C LEU A 12 -40.74 8.04 35.71
N ASP A 13 -41.82 8.69 35.27
CA ASP A 13 -42.28 8.66 33.87
C ASP A 13 -41.23 9.25 32.91
N SER A 14 -40.68 10.44 33.21
CA SER A 14 -39.63 11.04 32.38
C SER A 14 -38.33 10.25 32.39
N PHE A 15 -38.04 9.53 33.48
CA PHE A 15 -36.86 8.65 33.56
C PHE A 15 -37.05 7.40 32.69
N LEU A 16 -38.24 6.80 32.73
CA LEU A 16 -38.60 5.67 31.87
C LEU A 16 -38.61 6.04 30.38
N ASP A 17 -39.08 7.24 30.03
CA ASP A 17 -39.03 7.74 28.64
C ASP A 17 -37.58 7.90 28.14
N ILE A 18 -36.69 8.44 28.98
CA ILE A 18 -35.26 8.57 28.61
C ILE A 18 -34.61 7.19 28.48
N LEU A 19 -34.88 6.25 29.40
CA LEU A 19 -34.32 4.91 29.35
C LEU A 19 -34.80 4.12 28.12
N THR A 20 -36.08 4.21 27.79
CA THR A 20 -36.64 3.53 26.61
C THR A 20 -36.14 4.16 25.31
N CYS A 21 -35.97 5.48 25.27
CA CYS A 21 -35.35 6.17 24.15
C CYS A 21 -33.87 5.74 23.96
N LEU A 22 -33.09 5.70 25.06
CA LEU A 22 -31.69 5.28 25.01
C LEU A 22 -31.53 3.82 24.58
N GLN A 23 -32.40 2.94 25.07
CA GLN A 23 -32.41 1.54 24.67
C GLN A 23 -32.75 1.37 23.19
N GLY A 24 -33.69 2.15 22.65
CA GLY A 24 -33.98 2.17 21.21
C GLY A 24 -32.78 2.56 20.36
N VAL A 25 -32.05 3.62 20.77
CA VAL A 25 -30.82 4.07 20.08
C VAL A 25 -29.73 3.01 20.13
N LEU A 26 -29.50 2.38 21.29
CA LEU A 26 -28.51 1.30 21.42
C LEU A 26 -28.86 0.09 20.56
N MET A 27 -30.14 -0.28 20.51
CA MET A 27 -30.61 -1.38 19.67
C MET A 27 -30.36 -1.10 18.19
N LEU A 28 -30.57 0.16 17.76
CA LEU A 28 -30.31 0.59 16.39
C LEU A 28 -28.82 0.53 16.06
N ILE A 29 -27.94 1.00 16.96
CA ILE A 29 -26.48 0.91 16.80
C ILE A 29 -26.05 -0.55 16.63
N ILE A 30 -26.51 -1.45 17.52
CA ILE A 30 -26.17 -2.89 17.46
C ILE A 30 -26.58 -3.51 16.13
N ILE A 31 -27.78 -3.18 15.63
CA ILE A 31 -28.26 -3.68 14.34
C ILE A 31 -27.38 -3.14 13.20
N THR A 32 -27.10 -1.84 13.18
CA THR A 32 -26.28 -1.23 12.11
C THR A 32 -24.85 -1.77 12.10
N THR A 33 -24.22 -1.89 13.27
CA THR A 33 -22.86 -2.44 13.39
C THR A 33 -22.84 -3.94 13.06
N GLY A 34 -23.89 -4.68 13.43
CA GLY A 34 -24.03 -6.09 13.07
C GLY A 34 -24.17 -6.31 11.55
N ILE A 35 -24.93 -5.45 10.87
CA ILE A 35 -25.07 -5.49 9.41
C ILE A 35 -23.74 -5.16 8.73
N ASP A 36 -23.05 -4.10 9.16
CA ASP A 36 -21.72 -3.74 8.62
C ASP A 36 -20.70 -4.87 8.83
N ALA A 37 -20.67 -5.48 10.02
CA ALA A 37 -19.78 -6.60 10.32
C ALA A 37 -20.13 -7.86 9.51
N ALA A 38 -21.41 -8.14 9.28
CA ALA A 38 -21.85 -9.27 8.45
C ALA A 38 -21.46 -9.08 6.96
N GLN A 39 -21.30 -7.84 6.50
CA GLN A 39 -20.84 -7.53 5.15
C GLN A 39 -19.32 -7.60 4.97
N THR A 40 -18.54 -7.87 6.02
CA THR A 40 -17.07 -8.05 5.92
C THR A 40 -16.77 -9.36 5.19
N LYS A 41 -16.79 -9.31 3.85
CA LYS A 41 -16.84 -10.48 2.97
C LYS A 41 -15.61 -11.38 3.00
N VAL A 42 -14.48 -10.94 3.56
CA VAL A 42 -13.29 -11.77 3.74
C VAL A 42 -12.47 -11.24 4.91
N LEU A 43 -12.35 -12.00 6.00
CA LEU A 43 -11.38 -11.72 7.06
C LEU A 43 -9.98 -12.07 6.54
N VAL A 44 -9.32 -11.14 5.88
CA VAL A 44 -7.93 -11.33 5.41
C VAL A 44 -6.98 -11.21 6.60
N LYS A 45 -6.50 -12.36 7.11
CA LYS A 45 -5.55 -12.43 8.24
C LYS A 45 -4.33 -11.56 7.98
N THR A 46 -4.05 -10.60 8.87
CA THR A 46 -2.88 -9.72 8.81
C THR A 46 -1.64 -10.54 8.49
N PRO A 47 -0.91 -10.25 7.40
CA PRO A 47 0.22 -11.06 7.01
C PRO A 47 1.27 -10.95 8.12
N LEU A 48 1.52 -12.09 8.78
CA LEU A 48 2.67 -12.24 9.65
C LEU A 48 3.90 -12.05 8.77
N ASN A 49 4.86 -11.27 9.24
CA ASN A 49 6.14 -11.10 8.57
C ASN A 49 6.81 -12.49 8.55
N LEU A 50 6.70 -13.19 7.42
CA LEU A 50 7.17 -14.55 7.28
C LEU A 50 8.70 -14.53 7.32
N SER A 51 9.27 -14.96 8.45
CA SER A 51 10.69 -15.22 8.61
C SER A 51 11.11 -16.32 7.63
N GLY A 52 11.81 -15.96 6.56
CA GLY A 52 12.33 -16.89 5.56
C GLY A 52 13.02 -16.17 4.39
N ASN A 53 13.98 -16.84 3.76
CA ASN A 53 14.71 -16.36 2.57
C ASN A 53 13.83 -16.46 1.30
N PHE A 54 12.68 -15.78 1.29
CA PHE A 54 11.83 -15.70 0.11
C PHE A 54 12.27 -14.57 -0.79
N ARG A 55 12.32 -14.81 -2.10
CA ARG A 55 12.56 -13.77 -3.10
C ARG A 55 11.31 -12.91 -3.24
N PRO A 56 11.37 -11.60 -2.93
CA PRO A 56 10.21 -10.73 -3.03
C PRO A 56 10.00 -10.26 -4.47
N ILE A 57 8.77 -10.43 -4.97
CA ILE A 57 8.25 -9.71 -6.13
C ILE A 57 7.56 -8.46 -5.61
N TYR A 58 8.03 -7.29 -6.03
CA TYR A 58 7.56 -6.02 -5.51
C TYR A 58 6.44 -5.45 -6.37
N VAL A 59 5.34 -5.08 -5.71
CA VAL A 59 4.17 -4.46 -6.35
C VAL A 59 3.84 -3.19 -5.59
N GLU A 60 3.78 -2.06 -6.29
CA GLU A 60 3.30 -0.80 -5.72
C GLU A 60 1.79 -0.68 -5.96
N CYS A 61 1.05 -0.29 -4.92
CA CYS A 61 -0.34 0.13 -5.00
C CYS A 61 -0.37 1.67 -4.92
N ARG A 62 -0.73 2.33 -6.03
CA ARG A 62 -0.82 3.80 -6.16
C ARG A 62 -2.02 4.18 -7.00
N ASN A 63 -2.73 5.26 -6.66
CA ASN A 63 -3.93 5.71 -7.37
C ASN A 63 -4.96 4.58 -7.64
N GLN A 64 -5.12 3.63 -6.71
CA GLN A 64 -5.97 2.44 -6.86
C GLN A 64 -5.58 1.50 -8.01
N GLN A 65 -4.32 1.56 -8.43
CA GLN A 65 -3.73 0.73 -9.48
C GLN A 65 -2.50 0.00 -8.94
N LEU A 66 -2.14 -1.08 -9.62
CA LEU A 66 -0.98 -1.92 -9.33
C LEU A 66 0.13 -1.63 -10.34
N PHE A 67 1.35 -1.46 -9.84
CA PHE A 67 2.56 -1.24 -10.64
C PHE A 67 3.60 -2.28 -10.25
N ASN A 68 4.32 -2.81 -11.23
CA ASN A 68 5.40 -3.75 -10.94
C ASN A 68 6.69 -2.97 -10.67
N VAL A 69 7.23 -3.14 -9.47
CA VAL A 69 8.55 -2.59 -9.13
C VAL A 69 9.57 -3.68 -9.42
N LYS A 70 10.49 -3.42 -10.35
CA LYS A 70 11.58 -4.34 -10.70
C LYS A 70 12.91 -3.78 -10.19
N PRO A 71 13.33 -4.08 -8.94
CA PRO A 71 14.57 -3.54 -8.39
C PRO A 71 15.79 -3.88 -9.25
N GLN A 72 15.83 -5.07 -9.86
CA GLN A 72 16.97 -5.47 -10.68
C GLN A 72 17.11 -4.58 -11.93
N ALA A 73 16.02 -4.34 -12.66
CA ALA A 73 16.02 -3.46 -13.82
C ALA A 73 16.42 -2.03 -13.44
N ILE A 74 15.97 -1.55 -12.28
CA ILE A 74 16.35 -0.25 -11.72
C ILE A 74 17.86 -0.19 -11.44
N ARG A 75 18.42 -1.23 -10.79
CA ARG A 75 19.86 -1.31 -10.51
C ARG A 75 20.69 -1.32 -11.80
N ASP A 76 20.31 -2.15 -12.76
CA ASP A 76 21.05 -2.30 -14.01
C ASP A 76 21.07 -0.97 -14.79
N ALA A 77 19.93 -0.27 -14.85
CA ALA A 77 19.83 1.05 -15.49
C ALA A 77 20.68 2.11 -14.78
N VAL A 78 20.68 2.11 -13.44
CA VAL A 78 21.51 3.02 -12.64
C VAL A 78 22.99 2.73 -12.86
N MET A 79 23.40 1.46 -12.86
CA MET A 79 24.80 1.07 -13.06
C MET A 79 25.31 1.50 -14.44
N LEU A 80 24.47 1.37 -15.48
CA LEU A 80 24.80 1.84 -16.82
C LEU A 80 24.99 3.36 -16.84
N LYS A 81 24.05 4.11 -16.24
CA LYS A 81 24.12 5.58 -16.17
C LYS A 81 25.29 6.08 -15.34
N GLN A 82 25.63 5.41 -14.25
CA GLN A 82 26.82 5.73 -13.46
C GLN A 82 28.10 5.59 -14.29
N ARG A 83 28.22 4.55 -15.12
CA ARG A 83 29.37 4.38 -16.02
C ARG A 83 29.45 5.51 -17.05
N GLU A 84 28.34 5.84 -17.69
CA GLU A 84 28.28 6.96 -18.64
C GLU A 84 28.67 8.30 -17.98
N ILE A 85 28.19 8.55 -16.76
CA ILE A 85 28.54 9.74 -15.98
C ILE A 85 30.03 9.73 -15.61
N ALA A 86 30.59 8.60 -15.21
CA ALA A 86 32.00 8.48 -14.86
C ALA A 86 32.92 8.71 -16.08
N GLU A 87 32.55 8.18 -17.24
CA GLU A 87 33.26 8.41 -18.50
C GLU A 87 33.19 9.89 -18.94
N SER A 88 32.03 10.52 -18.78
CA SER A 88 31.81 11.93 -19.12
C SER A 88 32.49 12.90 -18.14
N ALA A 89 32.64 12.49 -16.88
CA ALA A 89 33.27 13.28 -15.82
C ALA A 89 34.81 13.14 -15.78
N ALA A 90 35.39 12.27 -16.61
CA ALA A 90 36.84 12.03 -16.67
C ALA A 90 37.69 13.29 -16.95
N GLY A 91 37.08 14.38 -17.42
CA GLY A 91 37.72 15.69 -17.60
C GLY A 91 37.44 16.76 -16.53
N GLY A 92 36.47 16.57 -15.62
CA GLY A 92 35.93 17.62 -14.74
C GLY A 92 36.10 17.42 -13.22
N GLY A 93 36.68 16.30 -12.79
CA GLY A 93 36.89 15.98 -11.36
C GLY A 93 35.60 15.79 -10.55
N ALA A 94 35.72 15.78 -9.22
CA ALA A 94 34.61 15.48 -8.30
C ALA A 94 33.43 16.47 -8.41
N ALA A 95 33.70 17.74 -8.72
CA ALA A 95 32.66 18.76 -8.88
C ALA A 95 31.82 18.56 -10.16
N GLY A 96 32.45 18.13 -11.26
CA GLY A 96 31.74 17.80 -12.51
C GLY A 96 30.84 16.57 -12.36
N LEU A 97 31.29 15.57 -11.58
CA LEU A 97 30.52 14.37 -11.24
C LEU A 97 29.30 14.68 -10.37
N LEU A 98 29.45 15.56 -9.37
CA LEU A 98 28.33 15.99 -8.51
C LEU A 98 27.25 16.74 -9.30
N LYS A 99 27.66 17.59 -10.25
CA LYS A 99 26.72 18.31 -11.11
C LYS A 99 25.93 17.36 -12.02
N SER A 100 26.60 16.41 -12.67
CA SER A 100 25.94 15.44 -13.54
C SER A 100 25.01 14.50 -12.78
N ILE A 101 25.35 14.08 -11.55
CA ILE A 101 24.46 13.30 -10.69
C ILE A 101 23.22 14.09 -10.28
N SER A 102 23.36 15.40 -10.03
CA SER A 102 22.23 16.25 -9.63
C SER A 102 21.28 16.58 -10.79
N GLU A 103 21.76 16.56 -12.03
CA GLU A 103 20.99 16.95 -13.22
C GLU A 103 20.45 15.74 -14.01
N THR A 104 20.87 14.52 -13.67
CA THR A 104 20.47 13.31 -14.39
C THR A 104 19.38 12.55 -13.64
N ASP A 105 18.17 12.57 -14.20
CA ASP A 105 17.10 11.65 -13.83
C ASP A 105 17.20 10.37 -14.66
N VAL A 106 17.16 9.21 -14.00
CA VAL A 106 17.14 7.90 -14.69
C VAL A 106 15.72 7.36 -14.67
N VAL A 107 15.09 7.30 -15.84
CA VAL A 107 13.73 6.77 -15.98
C VAL A 107 13.79 5.27 -16.26
N VAL A 108 13.08 4.48 -15.45
CA VAL A 108 12.98 3.01 -15.59
C VAL A 108 11.52 2.62 -15.44
N ASP A 109 10.93 2.08 -16.51
CA ASP A 109 9.51 1.72 -16.59
C ASP A 109 8.60 2.87 -16.12
N ASP A 110 7.94 2.69 -14.98
CA ASP A 110 6.99 3.64 -14.37
C ASP A 110 7.62 4.51 -13.27
N TYR A 111 8.95 4.49 -13.15
CA TYR A 111 9.69 5.13 -12.06
C TYR A 111 10.80 6.03 -12.57
N VAL A 112 11.12 7.03 -11.76
CA VAL A 112 12.27 7.92 -11.90
C VAL A 112 13.19 7.68 -10.71
N VAL A 113 14.43 7.31 -10.98
CA VAL A 113 15.45 7.08 -9.94
C VAL A 113 16.10 8.40 -9.57
N ASP A 114 16.09 8.70 -8.28
CA ASP A 114 16.77 9.86 -7.73
C ASP A 114 18.22 9.49 -7.38
N LEU A 115 19.16 9.85 -8.27
CA LEU A 115 20.57 9.53 -8.11
C LEU A 115 21.22 10.20 -6.90
N ARG A 116 20.58 11.22 -6.28
CA ARG A 116 21.13 11.86 -5.07
C ARG A 116 21.21 10.90 -3.89
N TYR A 117 20.32 9.91 -3.84
CA TYR A 117 20.33 8.89 -2.79
C TYR A 117 21.53 7.93 -2.92
N LEU A 118 22.15 7.82 -4.09
CA LEU A 118 23.37 7.04 -4.25
C LEU A 118 24.53 7.58 -3.42
N MET A 119 24.55 8.90 -3.14
CA MET A 119 25.58 9.50 -2.28
C MET A 119 25.55 8.97 -0.84
N VAL A 120 24.40 8.45 -0.40
CA VAL A 120 24.22 7.78 0.89
C VAL A 120 24.09 6.26 0.74
N ASN A 121 24.53 5.70 -0.39
CA ASN A 121 24.45 4.29 -0.73
C ASN A 121 23.01 3.73 -0.65
N GLN A 122 22.03 4.51 -1.08
CA GLN A 122 20.63 4.12 -1.16
C GLN A 122 20.10 4.30 -2.58
N LEU A 123 19.19 3.42 -3.00
CA LEU A 123 18.40 3.63 -4.21
C LEU A 123 17.03 4.13 -3.80
N ALA A 124 16.62 5.26 -4.35
CA ALA A 124 15.30 5.81 -4.14
C ALA A 124 14.63 6.04 -5.48
N VAL A 125 13.41 5.55 -5.62
CA VAL A 125 12.62 5.74 -6.82
C VAL A 125 11.35 6.51 -6.51
N ARG A 126 11.04 7.49 -7.36
CA ARG A 126 9.78 8.20 -7.38
C ARG A 126 8.92 7.65 -8.50
N PRO A 127 7.62 7.52 -8.29
CA PRO A 127 6.76 7.01 -9.34
C PRO A 127 6.47 8.15 -10.34
N ARG A 128 6.43 7.82 -11.64
CA ARG A 128 6.20 8.80 -12.71
C ARG A 128 4.73 9.24 -12.69
N GLU A 129 4.47 10.53 -12.92
CA GLU A 129 3.11 11.10 -12.80
C GLU A 129 2.15 10.63 -13.90
N ASP A 130 2.66 10.36 -15.09
CA ASP A 130 1.93 9.90 -16.28
C ASP A 130 1.84 8.36 -16.38
N ALA A 131 2.45 7.61 -15.45
CA ALA A 131 2.42 6.16 -15.49
C ALA A 131 1.02 5.61 -15.16
N VAL A 132 0.52 4.72 -16.01
CA VAL A 132 -0.79 4.08 -15.87
C VAL A 132 -0.59 2.63 -15.43
N GLY A 133 -1.10 2.31 -14.24
CA GLY A 133 -0.99 0.99 -13.66
C GLY A 133 -2.15 0.07 -14.02
N TYR A 134 -2.06 -1.17 -13.54
CA TYR A 134 -3.13 -2.14 -13.70
C TYR A 134 -4.24 -1.92 -12.68
N SER A 135 -5.48 -1.75 -13.16
CA SER A 135 -6.65 -1.60 -12.29
C SER A 135 -7.26 -2.96 -11.97
N ILE A 136 -7.14 -3.40 -10.72
CA ILE A 136 -7.73 -4.67 -10.27
C ILE A 136 -9.22 -4.51 -9.97
N GLY A 137 -10.03 -5.27 -10.70
CA GLY A 137 -11.48 -5.31 -10.57
C GLY A 137 -11.92 -6.30 -9.48
N ASP A 138 -12.64 -7.33 -9.90
CA ASP A 138 -13.02 -8.44 -9.03
C ASP A 138 -11.86 -9.43 -8.86
N PRO A 139 -11.38 -9.71 -7.63
CA PRO A 139 -10.34 -10.71 -7.38
C PRO A 139 -10.65 -12.10 -7.95
N ALA A 140 -11.93 -12.48 -8.04
CA ALA A 140 -12.33 -13.78 -8.58
C ALA A 140 -12.19 -13.87 -10.11
N ALA A 141 -12.18 -12.73 -10.81
CA ALA A 141 -12.03 -12.67 -12.26
C ALA A 141 -10.55 -12.72 -12.72
N GLU A 142 -9.61 -12.50 -11.79
CA GLU A 142 -8.17 -12.58 -12.04
C GLU A 142 -7.76 -14.01 -12.43
N ASN A 143 -7.11 -14.13 -13.58
CA ASN A 143 -6.69 -15.38 -14.19
C ASN A 143 -5.30 -15.24 -14.84
N PRO A 144 -4.65 -16.31 -15.33
CA PRO A 144 -3.30 -16.22 -15.89
C PRO A 144 -3.14 -15.23 -17.08
N ASN A 145 -4.24 -14.84 -17.74
CA ASN A 145 -4.23 -13.86 -18.83
C ASN A 145 -4.37 -12.41 -18.34
N THR A 146 -4.74 -12.20 -17.07
CA THR A 146 -4.75 -10.87 -16.44
C THR A 146 -3.36 -10.49 -15.98
N TRP A 147 -3.10 -9.18 -15.84
CA TRP A 147 -1.76 -8.72 -15.47
C TRP A 147 -1.33 -9.24 -14.10
N PHE A 148 -2.19 -9.13 -13.08
CA PHE A 148 -1.83 -9.57 -11.72
C PHE A 148 -1.94 -11.10 -11.57
N GLY A 149 -2.99 -11.72 -12.12
CA GLY A 149 -3.09 -13.18 -12.16
C GLY A 149 -1.93 -13.85 -12.92
N GLY A 150 -1.44 -13.27 -14.01
CA GLY A 150 -0.29 -13.76 -14.76
C GLY A 150 1.05 -13.57 -14.05
N ILE A 151 1.18 -12.59 -13.15
CA ILE A 151 2.32 -12.52 -12.23
C ILE A 151 2.27 -13.72 -11.28
N ILE A 152 1.13 -13.92 -10.60
CA ILE A 152 0.95 -15.00 -9.63
C ILE A 152 1.19 -16.39 -10.24
N ASP A 153 0.68 -16.62 -11.45
CA ASP A 153 0.80 -17.92 -12.15
C ASP A 153 2.26 -18.29 -12.44
N LYS A 154 3.11 -17.29 -12.72
CA LYS A 154 4.54 -17.49 -12.99
C LYS A 154 5.39 -17.61 -11.73
N MET A 155 4.82 -17.38 -10.55
CA MET A 155 5.58 -17.39 -9.30
C MET A 155 5.90 -18.81 -8.84
N ASP A 156 7.10 -18.98 -8.30
CA ASP A 156 7.40 -20.12 -7.45
C ASP A 156 6.84 -19.87 -6.04
N LYS A 157 5.68 -20.44 -5.76
CA LYS A 157 4.95 -20.22 -4.49
C LYS A 157 5.70 -20.70 -3.24
N GLU A 158 6.70 -21.56 -3.40
CA GLU A 158 7.52 -22.04 -2.28
C GLU A 158 8.59 -21.02 -1.91
N ASN A 159 9.29 -20.47 -2.92
CA ASN A 159 10.47 -19.64 -2.75
C ASN A 159 10.23 -18.14 -2.94
N GLU A 160 9.10 -17.75 -3.51
CA GLU A 160 8.76 -16.35 -3.81
C GLU A 160 7.60 -15.85 -2.95
N LYS A 161 7.60 -14.54 -2.71
CA LYS A 161 6.52 -13.83 -2.01
C LYS A 161 6.21 -12.53 -2.72
N ILE A 162 4.98 -12.05 -2.60
CA ILE A 162 4.64 -10.69 -3.05
C ILE A 162 4.89 -9.73 -1.90
N HIS A 163 5.61 -8.65 -2.17
CA HIS A 163 5.78 -7.53 -1.26
C HIS A 163 5.07 -6.30 -1.83
N PHE A 164 4.05 -5.81 -1.11
CA PHE A 164 3.28 -4.65 -1.52
C PHE A 164 3.81 -3.36 -0.90
N PHE A 165 4.13 -2.38 -1.73
CA PHE A 165 4.27 -0.99 -1.29
C PHE A 165 2.91 -0.31 -1.40
N VAL A 166 2.26 -0.04 -0.28
CA VAL A 166 0.90 0.46 -0.26
C VAL A 166 0.91 1.95 0.05
N ARG A 167 0.48 2.77 -0.91
CA ARG A 167 0.25 4.19 -0.69
C ARG A 167 -1.10 4.43 -0.02
N ASP A 168 -1.18 5.54 0.72
CA ASP A 168 -2.35 5.93 1.51
C ASP A 168 -3.66 5.99 0.69
N ASP A 169 -3.56 6.27 -0.62
CA ASP A 169 -4.69 6.40 -1.54
C ASP A 169 -5.14 5.08 -2.21
N SER A 170 -4.47 3.95 -1.89
CA SER A 170 -4.55 2.73 -2.71
C SER A 170 -4.92 1.48 -1.93
N PHE A 171 -5.58 1.66 -0.79
CA PHE A 171 -5.92 0.55 0.11
C PHE A 171 -6.94 -0.43 -0.49
N GLU A 172 -7.86 0.00 -1.35
CA GLU A 172 -8.83 -0.92 -1.98
C GLU A 172 -8.16 -1.81 -3.02
N ALA A 173 -7.30 -1.24 -3.86
CA ALA A 173 -6.52 -2.02 -4.82
C ALA A 173 -5.64 -3.05 -4.12
N PHE A 174 -4.98 -2.66 -3.02
CA PHE A 174 -4.24 -3.58 -2.16
C PHE A 174 -5.12 -4.70 -1.59
N LYS A 175 -6.30 -4.38 -1.02
CA LYS A 175 -7.22 -5.39 -0.48
C LYS A 175 -7.61 -6.42 -1.54
N ARG A 176 -7.96 -5.98 -2.75
CA ARG A 176 -8.34 -6.86 -3.87
C ARG A 176 -7.17 -7.74 -4.31
N ALA A 177 -5.99 -7.16 -4.51
CA ALA A 177 -4.79 -7.89 -4.89
C ALA A 177 -4.40 -8.93 -3.83
N ARG A 178 -4.51 -8.56 -2.56
CA ARG A 178 -4.22 -9.46 -1.43
C ARG A 178 -5.23 -10.61 -1.33
N ILE A 179 -6.52 -10.36 -1.57
CA ILE A 179 -7.53 -11.44 -1.62
C ILE A 179 -7.13 -12.46 -2.68
N LYS A 180 -6.82 -12.01 -3.91
CA LYS A 180 -6.39 -12.91 -4.98
C LYS A 180 -5.12 -13.69 -4.63
N ALA A 181 -4.08 -13.00 -4.15
CA ALA A 181 -2.83 -13.65 -3.74
C ALA A 181 -3.06 -14.71 -2.63
N TRP A 182 -3.96 -14.43 -1.68
CA TRP A 182 -4.29 -15.38 -0.63
C TRP A 182 -5.07 -16.59 -1.16
N THR A 183 -6.07 -16.37 -2.03
CA THR A 183 -6.81 -17.45 -2.69
C THR A 183 -5.89 -18.40 -3.44
N ASP A 184 -4.82 -17.88 -4.07
CA ASP A 184 -3.85 -18.67 -4.81
C ASP A 184 -2.70 -19.22 -3.94
N GLN A 185 -2.82 -19.10 -2.60
CA GLN A 185 -1.85 -19.56 -1.60
C GLN A 185 -0.45 -18.92 -1.72
N VAL A 186 -0.38 -17.70 -2.25
CA VAL A 186 0.86 -16.92 -2.34
C VAL A 186 1.14 -16.21 -1.03
N LYS A 187 2.40 -16.24 -0.60
CA LYS A 187 2.87 -15.51 0.59
C LYS A 187 2.91 -14.02 0.29
N VAL A 188 2.37 -13.21 1.20
CA VAL A 188 2.27 -11.76 1.03
C VAL A 188 2.89 -11.03 2.22
N SER A 189 3.57 -9.93 1.95
CA SER A 189 4.01 -8.92 2.91
C SER A 189 3.68 -7.52 2.39
N TYR A 190 3.65 -6.52 3.25
CA TYR A 190 3.39 -5.14 2.84
C TYR A 190 4.16 -4.14 3.68
N GLU A 191 4.41 -2.97 3.09
CA GLU A 191 4.94 -1.77 3.73
C GLU A 191 4.05 -0.59 3.35
N LEU A 192 3.74 0.27 4.32
CA LEU A 192 2.97 1.49 4.10
C LEU A 192 3.93 2.63 3.75
N ILE A 193 3.64 3.32 2.65
CA ILE A 193 4.44 4.45 2.17
C ILE A 193 3.53 5.67 1.98
N ALA A 194 3.96 6.84 2.43
CA ALA A 194 3.21 8.07 2.21
C ALA A 194 3.06 8.38 0.71
N LYS A 195 1.97 9.06 0.32
CA LYS A 195 1.63 9.31 -1.09
C LYS A 195 2.77 9.82 -1.97
N ASP A 196 3.59 10.75 -1.48
CA ASP A 196 4.69 11.36 -2.26
C ASP A 196 6.09 10.87 -1.84
N ALA A 197 6.16 9.94 -0.90
CA ALA A 197 7.43 9.42 -0.44
C ALA A 197 8.08 8.51 -1.51
N PRO A 198 9.41 8.61 -1.70
CA PRO A 198 10.11 7.71 -2.59
C PRO A 198 10.16 6.29 -2.01
N ILE A 199 10.10 5.30 -2.88
CA ILE A 199 10.34 3.90 -2.50
C ILE A 199 11.85 3.73 -2.32
N ARG A 200 12.26 3.28 -1.14
CA ARG A 200 13.67 3.00 -0.84
C ARG A 200 13.96 1.53 -1.13
N LEU A 201 14.96 1.29 -1.97
CA LEU A 201 15.42 -0.03 -2.32
C LEU A 201 16.80 -0.24 -1.70
N GLU A 202 16.97 -1.33 -0.95
CA GLU A 202 18.28 -1.70 -0.42
C GLU A 202 19.23 -2.05 -1.56
N ILE A 203 20.46 -1.53 -1.52
CA ILE A 203 21.55 -1.94 -2.42
C ILE A 203 22.16 -3.19 -1.79
N GLN A 204 21.90 -4.36 -2.36
CA GLN A 204 22.59 -5.61 -2.03
C GLN A 204 23.76 -5.82 -2.97
#